data_AF-A0A7C5J5X3-F1
#
_entry.id   AF-A0A7C5J5X3-F1
#
_cell.length_a   1.000
_cell.length_b   1.000
_cell.length_c   1.000
_cell.angle_alpha   90.00
_cell.angle_beta   90.00
_cell.angle_gamma   90.00
#
_symmetry.space_group_name_H-M   'P 1'
#
loop_
_entity.id
_entity.type
_entity.pdbx_description
1 polymer ?
#
loop_
_entity_poly.entity_id
_entity_poly.type
_entity_poly.pdbx_seq_one_letter_code
_entity_poly.pdbx_strand_id
1 'polypeptide(L)'
;MTRWLSLLGLVSFTLACGGPESSTLPPPNTGGGGQTSSSGQGGDIFNTSSAGGMGTGATGGAPATCTVPEDCPGMDTDCSSRTCVSELCGIANAPSGTPCDDNGGNTCNGGGACISCGQTVTPPGGVCPGACTGGCNGTTCIVDCSTMGSCTGQTITCPADFACEVQCGASGCTGAAITCPATYGCDVDCNGASACENAAITCSTGICSQSCSADVNVCAGASMNCGGEVCTQTCASPTNPPSIDCTGAPCTCSGC
;
A
#
# COMPACT_ATOMS: atom_id res chain seq x y z
N MET A 1 57.82 19.32 10.80
CA MET A 1 56.91 18.91 9.70
C MET A 1 55.55 18.66 10.33
N THR A 2 54.67 19.63 10.15
CA THR A 2 53.49 19.89 10.99
C THR A 2 52.33 19.01 10.56
N ARG A 3 51.82 18.19 11.48
CA ARG A 3 50.64 17.34 11.27
C ARG A 3 49.37 18.17 11.45
N TRP A 4 48.57 18.27 10.39
CA TRP A 4 47.20 18.77 10.45
C TRP A 4 46.26 17.62 10.87
N LEU A 5 45.62 17.80 12.02
CA LEU A 5 44.57 16.93 12.54
C LEU A 5 43.22 17.60 12.18
N SER A 6 42.50 17.06 11.19
CA SER A 6 41.15 17.52 10.88
C SER A 6 40.16 16.80 11.80
N LEU A 7 39.63 17.54 12.78
CA LEU A 7 38.40 17.20 13.49
C LEU A 7 37.23 17.32 12.51
N LEU A 8 36.64 16.19 12.11
CA LEU A 8 35.29 16.16 11.55
C LEU A 8 34.35 15.76 12.69
N GLY A 9 33.59 16.75 13.17
CA GLY A 9 32.54 16.54 14.16
C GLY A 9 31.40 15.75 13.55
N LEU A 10 31.13 14.56 14.10
CA LEU A 10 29.86 13.86 13.92
C LEU A 10 28.78 14.72 14.60
N VAL A 11 27.87 15.29 13.82
CA VAL A 11 26.61 15.82 14.31
C VAL A 11 25.61 14.67 14.23
N SER A 12 25.43 13.96 15.34
CA SER A 12 24.36 12.96 15.48
C SER A 12 23.02 13.67 15.52
N PHE A 13 22.24 13.59 14.45
CA PHE A 13 20.82 13.94 14.45
C PHE A 13 20.04 12.75 15.00
N THR A 14 19.74 12.77 16.30
CA THR A 14 18.72 11.92 16.91
C THR A 14 17.35 12.49 16.57
N LEU A 15 16.73 11.96 15.51
CA LEU A 15 15.32 12.21 15.24
C LEU A 15 14.50 11.29 16.17
N ALA A 16 14.08 11.85 17.30
CA ALA A 16 13.23 11.16 18.25
C ALA A 16 11.80 11.07 17.70
N CYS A 17 11.43 9.90 17.16
CA CYS A 17 10.01 9.53 17.03
C CYS A 17 9.47 9.28 18.44
N GLY A 18 8.76 10.27 18.98
CA GLY A 18 8.03 10.14 20.23
C GLY A 18 6.86 9.16 20.09
N GLY A 19 6.80 8.20 21.00
CA GLY A 19 5.58 7.52 21.39
C GLY A 19 5.70 7.09 22.87
N PRO A 20 4.67 6.53 23.50
CA PRO A 20 3.25 6.54 23.17
C PRO A 20 2.38 7.17 24.29
N GLU A 21 1.25 7.75 23.93
CA GLU A 21 0.23 8.12 24.92
C GLU A 21 -0.57 6.88 25.32
N SER A 22 -0.42 6.54 26.60
CA SER A 22 -1.06 5.43 27.29
C SER A 22 -2.59 5.58 27.27
N SER A 23 -3.27 4.80 26.44
CA SER A 23 -4.73 4.71 26.43
C SER A 23 -5.19 3.59 27.35
N THR A 24 -5.76 3.96 28.49
CA THR A 24 -6.43 3.10 29.46
C THR A 24 -7.66 2.43 28.85
N LEU A 25 -7.74 1.10 28.93
CA LEU A 25 -8.90 0.29 28.58
C LEU A 25 -10.05 0.49 29.59
N PRO A 26 -11.31 0.66 29.16
CA PRO A 26 -12.48 0.49 30.03
C PRO A 26 -12.84 -1.00 30.24
N PRO A 27 -13.52 -1.35 31.35
CA PRO A 27 -13.81 -2.73 31.75
C PRO A 27 -14.86 -3.45 30.89
N PRO A 28 -14.90 -4.80 30.93
CA PRO A 28 -15.80 -5.61 30.10
C PRO A 28 -17.26 -5.48 30.51
N ASN A 29 -18.10 -5.06 29.57
CA ASN A 29 -19.54 -5.01 29.74
C ASN A 29 -20.14 -6.41 29.49
N THR A 30 -20.61 -7.03 30.57
CA THR A 30 -21.30 -8.32 30.55
C THR A 30 -22.80 -8.05 30.42
N GLY A 31 -23.39 -8.34 29.27
CA GLY A 31 -24.83 -8.21 29.05
C GLY A 31 -25.30 -9.23 28.02
N GLY A 32 -26.04 -10.25 28.49
CA GLY A 32 -26.61 -11.30 27.66
C GLY A 32 -28.05 -11.04 27.21
N GLY A 33 -28.53 -11.95 26.35
CA GLY A 33 -29.92 -12.08 25.88
C GLY A 33 -30.14 -11.38 24.54
N GLY A 34 -30.70 -11.98 23.49
CA GLY A 34 -31.38 -13.26 23.30
C GLY A 34 -32.31 -13.12 22.08
N GLN A 35 -32.53 -14.24 21.38
CA GLN A 35 -33.50 -14.45 20.28
C GLN A 35 -33.10 -13.80 18.93
N THR A 36 -33.40 -14.34 17.75
CA THR A 36 -34.45 -15.27 17.30
C THR A 36 -33.95 -16.07 16.09
N SER A 37 -34.29 -17.35 16.05
CA SER A 37 -34.15 -18.20 14.86
C SER A 37 -35.26 -17.87 13.86
N SER A 38 -34.91 -17.58 12.61
CA SER A 38 -35.84 -17.67 11.48
C SER A 38 -35.16 -18.38 10.31
N SER A 39 -35.75 -19.52 9.96
CA SER A 39 -35.47 -20.36 8.81
C SER A 39 -36.16 -19.80 7.56
N GLY A 40 -35.40 -19.68 6.46
CA GLY A 40 -35.88 -19.52 5.08
C GLY A 40 -34.72 -19.82 4.13
N GLN A 41 -34.71 -20.96 3.42
CA GLN A 41 -35.12 -21.10 2.01
C GLN A 41 -34.43 -20.03 1.14
N GLY A 42 -33.37 -20.33 0.39
CA GLY A 42 -33.41 -21.18 -0.81
C GLY A 42 -33.66 -20.30 -2.03
N GLY A 43 -32.65 -20.06 -2.87
CA GLY A 43 -32.82 -19.31 -4.12
C GLY A 43 -31.55 -18.71 -4.69
N ASP A 44 -31.00 -19.41 -5.68
CA ASP A 44 -30.45 -18.94 -6.95
C ASP A 44 -29.17 -18.10 -7.05
N ILE A 45 -28.29 -18.69 -7.87
CA ILE A 45 -27.04 -18.21 -8.43
C ILE A 45 -27.35 -17.07 -9.41
N PHE A 46 -26.93 -15.85 -9.09
CA PHE A 46 -26.75 -14.78 -10.08
C PHE A 46 -25.36 -14.16 -9.93
N ASN A 47 -24.46 -14.68 -10.76
CA ASN A 47 -23.21 -14.04 -11.16
C ASN A 47 -23.55 -12.70 -11.80
N THR A 48 -23.38 -11.60 -11.06
CA THR A 48 -23.57 -10.24 -11.56
C THR A 48 -22.25 -9.51 -11.40
N SER A 49 -21.63 -9.22 -12.52
CA SER A 49 -20.40 -8.46 -12.63
C SER A 49 -20.60 -7.06 -12.07
N SER A 50 -19.85 -6.71 -11.02
CA SER A 50 -19.81 -5.36 -10.44
C SER A 50 -19.08 -4.40 -11.37
N ALA A 51 -19.77 -3.94 -12.41
CA ALA A 51 -19.43 -2.70 -13.11
C ALA A 51 -19.70 -1.51 -12.17
N GLY A 52 -18.83 -0.51 -12.25
CA GLY A 52 -18.74 0.63 -11.32
C GLY A 52 -20.08 1.24 -10.88
N GLY A 53 -20.13 1.55 -9.58
CA GLY A 53 -21.18 2.33 -8.97
C GLY A 53 -21.23 3.74 -9.55
N MET A 54 -21.96 3.90 -10.65
CA MET A 54 -22.52 5.18 -11.03
C MET A 54 -23.58 5.51 -9.98
N GLY A 55 -23.29 6.45 -9.09
CA GLY A 55 -24.27 7.00 -8.16
C GLY A 55 -25.45 7.57 -8.92
N THR A 56 -26.54 6.82 -8.98
CA THR A 56 -27.83 7.23 -9.51
C THR A 56 -28.46 8.22 -8.54
N GLY A 57 -28.18 9.51 -8.71
CA GLY A 57 -28.65 10.53 -7.78
C GLY A 57 -28.60 11.96 -8.31
N ALA A 58 -28.79 12.20 -9.60
CA ALA A 58 -29.05 13.54 -10.12
C ALA A 58 -30.32 13.53 -10.97
N THR A 59 -31.40 14.00 -10.37
CA THR A 59 -32.64 14.39 -11.02
C THR A 59 -32.34 15.47 -12.07
N GLY A 60 -32.36 15.09 -13.36
CA GLY A 60 -32.79 15.87 -14.53
C GLY A 60 -32.72 17.42 -14.53
N GLY A 61 -31.67 18.03 -13.98
CA GLY A 61 -31.34 19.42 -14.24
C GLY A 61 -30.80 19.53 -15.66
N ALA A 62 -31.18 20.60 -16.39
CA ALA A 62 -30.55 20.96 -17.65
C ALA A 62 -29.00 20.83 -17.54
N PRO A 63 -28.27 20.49 -18.63
CA PRO A 63 -26.82 20.47 -18.59
C PRO A 63 -26.37 21.81 -18.00
N ALA A 64 -25.78 21.75 -16.81
CA ALA A 64 -25.28 22.94 -16.15
C ALA A 64 -24.13 23.44 -17.01
N THR A 65 -24.43 24.36 -17.93
CA THR A 65 -23.41 25.09 -18.66
C THR A 65 -22.64 25.87 -17.62
N CYS A 66 -21.38 25.52 -17.44
CA CYS A 66 -20.51 26.25 -16.53
C CYS A 66 -19.78 27.35 -17.30
N THR A 67 -19.48 28.44 -16.61
CA THR A 67 -18.55 29.47 -17.08
C THR A 67 -17.30 29.52 -16.20
N VAL A 68 -17.43 29.07 -14.95
CA VAL A 68 -16.36 28.87 -13.98
C VAL A 68 -16.55 27.54 -13.24
N PRO A 69 -15.49 26.96 -12.66
CA PRO A 69 -15.58 25.70 -11.89
C PRO A 69 -16.64 25.68 -10.79
N GLU A 70 -16.94 26.82 -10.17
CA GLU A 70 -17.90 26.94 -9.08
C GLU A 70 -19.35 26.74 -9.53
N ASP A 71 -19.63 26.92 -10.83
CA ASP A 71 -20.93 26.62 -11.44
C ASP A 71 -21.22 25.10 -11.46
N CYS A 72 -20.18 24.28 -11.30
CA CYS A 72 -20.29 22.84 -11.33
C CYS A 72 -20.73 22.26 -9.97
N PRO A 73 -21.61 21.25 -9.97
CA PRO A 73 -22.03 20.59 -8.74
C PRO A 73 -20.84 19.89 -8.07
N GLY A 74 -20.88 19.81 -6.74
CA GLY A 74 -19.83 19.19 -5.92
C GLY A 74 -19.14 20.21 -5.01
N MET A 75 -18.11 19.74 -4.31
CA MET A 75 -17.20 20.59 -3.54
C MET A 75 -15.77 20.25 -3.95
N ASP A 76 -14.93 21.27 -3.97
CA ASP A 76 -13.50 21.07 -4.16
C ASP A 76 -12.90 20.54 -2.85
N THR A 77 -11.92 19.67 -3.00
CA THR A 77 -11.08 19.11 -1.94
C THR A 77 -9.63 19.37 -2.33
N ASP A 78 -8.69 19.22 -1.42
CA ASP A 78 -7.26 19.29 -1.71
C ASP A 78 -6.85 18.31 -2.82
N CYS A 79 -7.55 17.17 -2.90
CA CYS A 79 -7.26 16.12 -3.86
C CYS A 79 -8.08 16.16 -5.15
N SER A 80 -9.17 16.93 -5.19
CA SER A 80 -10.09 16.96 -6.33
C SER A 80 -10.66 18.36 -6.49
N SER A 81 -10.39 18.99 -7.63
CA SER A 81 -10.96 20.29 -7.98
C SER A 81 -11.95 20.15 -9.13
N ARG A 82 -13.06 20.87 -9.06
CA ARG A 82 -13.98 21.04 -10.18
C ARG A 82 -13.27 21.79 -11.30
N THR A 83 -13.64 21.47 -12.53
CA THR A 83 -13.16 22.16 -13.73
C THR A 83 -14.33 22.53 -14.60
N CYS A 84 -14.20 23.65 -15.30
CA CYS A 84 -15.14 24.07 -16.33
C CYS A 84 -14.38 24.29 -17.64
N VAL A 85 -14.51 23.35 -18.57
CA VAL A 85 -13.82 23.41 -19.87
C VAL A 85 -14.85 23.28 -20.97
N SER A 86 -14.93 24.28 -21.84
CA SER A 86 -15.88 24.33 -22.96
C SER A 86 -17.33 24.13 -22.52
N GLU A 87 -17.73 24.85 -21.45
CA GLU A 87 -19.09 24.81 -20.87
C GLU A 87 -19.48 23.44 -20.29
N LEU A 88 -18.52 22.53 -20.12
CA LEU A 88 -18.71 21.21 -19.52
C LEU A 88 -18.00 21.12 -18.18
N CYS A 89 -18.75 20.67 -17.18
CA CYS A 89 -18.23 20.35 -15.86
C CYS A 89 -17.39 19.08 -15.89
N GLY A 90 -16.22 19.13 -15.26
CA GLY A 90 -15.32 18.00 -15.05
C GLY A 90 -14.67 18.04 -13.67
N ILE A 91 -13.79 17.08 -13.41
CA ILE A 91 -12.99 16.98 -12.19
C ILE A 91 -11.52 16.84 -12.59
N ALA A 92 -10.64 17.57 -11.92
CA ALA A 92 -9.19 17.40 -11.98
C ALA A 92 -8.69 16.91 -10.62
N ASN A 93 -8.09 15.72 -10.61
CA ASN A 93 -7.50 15.13 -9.42
C ASN A 93 -6.06 15.62 -9.23
N ALA A 94 -5.69 15.92 -7.99
CA ALA A 94 -4.30 16.11 -7.61
C ALA A 94 -3.50 14.80 -7.85
N PRO A 95 -2.21 14.88 -8.21
CA PRO A 95 -1.34 13.71 -8.30
C PRO A 95 -1.30 12.90 -7.00
N SER A 96 -0.95 11.61 -7.09
CA SER A 96 -0.73 10.80 -5.89
C SER A 96 0.46 11.35 -5.08
N GLY A 97 0.32 11.36 -3.75
CA GLY A 97 1.32 11.90 -2.82
C GLY A 97 1.23 13.41 -2.55
N THR A 98 0.31 14.14 -3.22
CA THR A 98 0.03 15.54 -2.88
C THR A 98 -0.48 15.64 -1.43
N PRO A 99 0.08 16.50 -0.56
CA PRO A 99 -0.42 16.69 0.79
C PRO A 99 -1.88 17.16 0.79
N CYS A 100 -2.68 16.65 1.72
CA CYS A 100 -4.06 17.06 1.94
C CYS A 100 -4.43 16.99 3.43
N ASP A 101 -5.42 17.76 3.86
CA ASP A 101 -5.97 17.74 5.21
C ASP A 101 -7.47 17.39 5.28
N ASP A 102 -8.09 17.12 4.12
CA ASP A 102 -9.48 16.68 4.04
C ASP A 102 -9.74 15.36 4.79
N ASN A 103 -10.82 15.33 5.56
CA ASN A 103 -11.31 14.12 6.26
C ASN A 103 -10.26 13.42 7.16
N GLY A 104 -9.22 14.14 7.60
CA GLY A 104 -8.13 13.56 8.39
C GLY A 104 -7.19 12.65 7.59
N GLY A 105 -7.18 12.79 6.27
CA GLY A 105 -6.13 12.23 5.43
C GLY A 105 -4.85 13.07 5.48
N ASN A 106 -3.81 12.56 4.83
CA ASN A 106 -2.49 13.19 4.74
C ASN A 106 -2.02 13.35 3.30
N THR A 107 -2.40 12.42 2.41
CA THR A 107 -1.94 12.39 1.02
C THR A 107 -3.08 12.05 0.05
N CYS A 108 -3.02 12.63 -1.15
CA CYS A 108 -3.94 12.31 -2.23
C CYS A 108 -3.58 10.98 -2.89
N ASN A 109 -4.58 10.19 -3.25
CA ASN A 109 -4.37 8.90 -3.92
C ASN A 109 -4.32 8.99 -5.47
N GLY A 110 -4.34 10.19 -6.06
CA GLY A 110 -4.44 10.39 -7.52
C GLY A 110 -5.86 10.20 -8.10
N GLY A 111 -6.76 9.56 -7.34
CA GLY A 111 -8.16 9.35 -7.67
C GLY A 111 -9.11 10.39 -7.06
N GLY A 112 -8.58 11.45 -6.44
CA GLY A 112 -9.37 12.53 -5.85
C GLY A 112 -9.69 12.37 -4.36
N ALA A 113 -9.23 11.30 -3.71
CA ALA A 113 -9.45 11.07 -2.29
C ALA A 113 -8.20 11.44 -1.47
N CYS A 114 -8.43 12.16 -0.37
CA CYS A 114 -7.45 12.36 0.69
C CYS A 114 -7.47 11.16 1.62
N ILE A 115 -6.37 10.41 1.68
CA ILE A 115 -6.25 9.19 2.47
C ILE A 115 -5.26 9.40 3.62
N SER A 116 -5.55 8.80 4.78
CA SER A 116 -4.59 8.74 5.88
C SER A 116 -3.47 7.75 5.52
N CYS A 117 -2.26 8.01 6.00
CA CYS A 117 -1.13 7.09 5.88
C CYS A 117 -1.55 5.66 6.26
N GLY A 118 -1.22 4.68 5.43
CA GLY A 118 -1.49 3.27 5.73
C GLY A 118 -2.94 2.82 5.49
N GLN A 119 -3.77 3.63 4.83
CA GLN A 119 -5.07 3.18 4.32
C GLN A 119 -4.87 2.27 3.09
N THR A 120 -5.40 1.06 3.16
CA THR A 120 -5.44 0.16 1.99
C THR A 120 -6.61 0.55 1.11
N VAL A 121 -6.34 0.95 -0.14
CA VAL A 121 -7.39 1.07 -1.16
C VAL A 121 -7.64 -0.30 -1.76
N THR A 122 -8.92 -0.68 -1.88
CA THR A 122 -9.29 -1.95 -2.52
C THR A 122 -9.06 -1.84 -4.03
N PRO A 123 -8.25 -2.72 -4.64
CA PRO A 123 -8.05 -2.70 -6.08
C PRO A 123 -9.34 -3.05 -6.84
N PRO A 124 -9.54 -2.52 -8.05
CA PRO A 124 -10.69 -2.87 -8.89
C PRO A 124 -10.65 -4.36 -9.31
N GLY A 125 -9.47 -4.98 -9.33
CA GLY A 125 -9.27 -6.36 -9.77
C GLY A 125 -9.47 -6.53 -11.27
N GLY A 126 -9.78 -7.76 -11.70
CA GLY A 126 -9.98 -8.08 -13.11
C GLY A 126 -9.65 -9.53 -13.45
N VAL A 127 -9.36 -9.78 -14.74
CA VAL A 127 -8.81 -11.07 -15.18
C VAL A 127 -7.41 -11.23 -14.60
N CYS A 128 -7.13 -12.38 -13.99
CA CYS A 128 -5.85 -12.65 -13.36
C CYS A 128 -4.69 -12.53 -14.37
N PRO A 129 -3.75 -11.58 -14.16
CA PRO A 129 -2.61 -11.40 -15.04
C PRO A 129 -1.65 -12.61 -15.02
N GLY A 130 -0.97 -12.87 -16.13
CA GLY A 130 0.03 -13.95 -16.21
C GLY A 130 1.24 -13.78 -15.29
N ALA A 131 1.45 -12.58 -14.74
CA ALA A 131 2.48 -12.32 -13.72
C ALA A 131 2.16 -12.99 -12.37
N CYS A 132 0.90 -13.31 -12.09
CA CYS A 132 0.47 -13.94 -10.86
C CYS A 132 0.65 -15.46 -10.97
N THR A 133 1.89 -15.93 -10.85
CA THR A 133 2.24 -17.36 -11.01
C THR A 133 1.55 -18.28 -9.99
N GLY A 134 1.18 -17.75 -8.83
CA GLY A 134 0.36 -18.42 -7.81
C GLY A 134 -1.16 -18.25 -8.00
N GLY A 135 -1.58 -17.55 -9.05
CA GLY A 135 -2.97 -17.20 -9.32
C GLY A 135 -3.42 -15.92 -8.64
N CYS A 136 -4.74 -15.68 -8.63
CA CYS A 136 -5.33 -14.51 -8.00
C CYS A 136 -6.38 -14.93 -6.96
N ASN A 137 -6.38 -14.26 -5.81
CA ASN A 137 -7.39 -14.40 -4.79
C ASN A 137 -8.19 -13.08 -4.70
N GLY A 138 -9.32 -13.03 -5.41
CA GLY A 138 -10.09 -11.79 -5.55
C GLY A 138 -9.30 -10.71 -6.26
N THR A 139 -8.91 -9.67 -5.53
CA THR A 139 -8.17 -8.49 -6.03
C THR A 139 -6.66 -8.54 -5.71
N THR A 140 -6.18 -9.67 -5.16
CA THR A 140 -4.77 -9.90 -4.87
C THR A 140 -4.14 -10.86 -5.89
N CYS A 141 -3.06 -10.41 -6.51
CA CYS A 141 -2.17 -11.18 -7.38
C CYS A 141 -1.13 -11.89 -6.52
N ILE A 142 -1.06 -13.22 -6.61
CA ILE A 142 -0.09 -14.03 -5.88
C ILE A 142 1.04 -14.41 -6.84
N VAL A 143 2.27 -13.98 -6.54
CA VAL A 143 3.48 -14.40 -7.21
C VAL A 143 4.12 -15.50 -6.35
N ASP A 144 3.95 -16.75 -6.79
CA ASP A 144 4.50 -17.91 -6.10
C ASP A 144 5.96 -18.12 -6.53
N CYS A 145 6.87 -17.82 -5.61
CA CYS A 145 8.31 -18.09 -5.68
C CYS A 145 8.73 -19.10 -4.59
N SER A 146 7.80 -19.93 -4.10
CA SER A 146 8.02 -20.85 -2.98
C SER A 146 8.96 -22.00 -3.32
N THR A 147 9.07 -22.35 -4.60
CA THR A 147 10.00 -23.37 -5.07
C THR A 147 11.41 -22.81 -5.15
N MET A 148 12.39 -23.63 -4.74
CA MET A 148 13.80 -23.23 -4.65
C MET A 148 14.29 -22.67 -5.99
N GLY A 149 14.72 -21.41 -5.97
CA GLY A 149 15.30 -20.72 -7.10
C GLY A 149 14.33 -20.30 -8.22
N SER A 150 13.01 -20.38 -7.99
CA SER A 150 12.01 -20.08 -9.02
C SER A 150 12.04 -18.63 -9.53
N CYS A 151 12.44 -17.68 -8.68
CA CYS A 151 12.50 -16.26 -9.01
C CYS A 151 13.89 -15.64 -8.78
N THR A 152 14.93 -16.46 -8.61
CA THR A 152 16.31 -15.97 -8.37
C THR A 152 16.80 -15.04 -9.47
N GLY A 153 17.23 -13.84 -9.11
CA GLY A 153 17.75 -12.84 -10.04
C GLY A 153 16.74 -12.27 -11.02
N GLN A 154 15.45 -12.60 -10.87
CA GLN A 154 14.40 -12.16 -11.78
C GLN A 154 13.89 -10.77 -11.42
N THR A 155 13.36 -10.06 -12.42
CA THR A 155 12.55 -8.86 -12.21
C THR A 155 11.08 -9.26 -12.09
N ILE A 156 10.49 -9.03 -10.91
CA ILE A 156 9.08 -9.28 -10.62
C ILE A 156 8.36 -7.94 -10.65
N THR A 157 7.45 -7.75 -11.60
CA THR A 157 6.62 -6.54 -11.69
C THR A 157 5.18 -6.88 -11.36
N CYS A 158 4.71 -6.38 -10.22
CA CYS A 158 3.34 -6.56 -9.80
C CYS A 158 2.37 -5.74 -10.68
N PRO A 159 1.20 -6.29 -11.06
CA PRO A 159 0.23 -5.58 -11.89
C PRO A 159 -0.33 -4.33 -11.21
N ALA A 160 -0.56 -3.28 -11.99
CA ALA A 160 -1.02 -1.99 -11.47
C ALA A 160 -2.44 -2.03 -10.87
N ASP A 161 -3.31 -2.97 -11.26
CA ASP A 161 -4.73 -3.04 -10.87
C ASP A 161 -5.03 -4.04 -9.73
N PHE A 162 -3.99 -4.60 -9.10
CA PHE A 162 -4.09 -5.63 -8.06
C PHE A 162 -3.21 -5.27 -6.86
N ALA A 163 -3.62 -5.73 -5.68
CA ALA A 163 -2.68 -5.90 -4.57
C ALA A 163 -1.73 -7.05 -4.93
N CYS A 164 -0.51 -7.02 -4.44
CA CYS A 164 0.51 -8.02 -4.77
C CYS A 164 0.95 -8.77 -3.52
N GLU A 165 1.00 -10.09 -3.60
CA GLU A 165 1.58 -10.95 -2.58
C GLU A 165 2.69 -11.78 -3.24
N VAL A 166 3.94 -11.60 -2.81
CA VAL A 166 5.11 -12.32 -3.33
C VAL A 166 5.56 -13.31 -2.28
N GLN A 167 5.37 -14.61 -2.56
CA GLN A 167 5.69 -15.68 -1.62
C GLN A 167 7.07 -16.26 -1.97
N CYS A 168 8.10 -15.84 -1.24
CA CYS A 168 9.48 -16.26 -1.45
C CYS A 168 9.81 -17.45 -0.54
N GLY A 169 10.03 -18.63 -1.13
CA GLY A 169 10.52 -19.81 -0.41
C GLY A 169 12.03 -19.78 -0.18
N ALA A 170 12.62 -20.89 0.27
CA ALA A 170 14.07 -21.01 0.46
C ALA A 170 14.84 -20.67 -0.83
N SER A 171 15.63 -19.59 -0.78
CA SER A 171 16.32 -18.98 -1.93
C SER A 171 15.41 -18.63 -3.13
N GLY A 172 14.10 -18.51 -2.91
CA GLY A 172 13.10 -18.32 -3.96
C GLY A 172 13.27 -17.00 -4.71
N CYS A 173 13.60 -15.93 -3.99
CA CYS A 173 13.73 -14.57 -4.49
C CYS A 173 15.13 -13.97 -4.29
N THR A 174 16.16 -14.82 -4.13
CA THR A 174 17.55 -14.37 -3.97
C THR A 174 17.95 -13.46 -5.14
N GLY A 175 18.39 -12.23 -4.85
CA GLY A 175 18.79 -11.24 -5.85
C GLY A 175 17.66 -10.75 -6.77
N ALA A 176 16.39 -11.05 -6.45
CA ALA A 176 15.26 -10.61 -7.28
C ALA A 176 15.05 -9.10 -7.16
N ALA A 177 14.62 -8.47 -8.25
CA ALA A 177 14.18 -7.07 -8.27
C ALA A 177 12.65 -7.03 -8.29
N ILE A 178 12.03 -6.68 -7.16
CA ILE A 178 10.57 -6.68 -6.98
C ILE A 178 10.07 -5.24 -7.09
N THR A 179 9.21 -4.97 -8.08
CA THR A 179 8.54 -3.68 -8.26
C THR A 179 7.07 -3.81 -7.89
N CYS A 180 6.72 -3.22 -6.77
CA CYS A 180 5.37 -3.17 -6.25
C CYS A 180 4.50 -2.17 -7.02
N PRO A 181 3.17 -2.34 -7.05
CA PRO A 181 2.28 -1.45 -7.78
C PRO A 181 2.26 -0.05 -7.15
N ALA A 182 1.91 0.95 -7.96
CA ALA A 182 1.89 2.34 -7.52
C ALA A 182 0.93 2.57 -6.34
N THR A 183 -0.28 2.00 -6.42
CA THR A 183 -1.40 2.45 -5.59
C THR A 183 -1.86 1.43 -4.55
N TYR A 184 -1.53 0.15 -4.75
CA TYR A 184 -2.09 -0.95 -3.96
C TYR A 184 -1.06 -1.59 -3.03
N GLY A 185 -1.55 -2.33 -2.04
CA GLY A 185 -0.72 -3.06 -1.09
C GLY A 185 0.21 -4.06 -1.78
N CYS A 186 1.44 -4.17 -1.28
CA CYS A 186 2.44 -5.13 -1.72
C CYS A 186 3.01 -5.83 -0.49
N ASP A 187 2.75 -7.12 -0.36
CA ASP A 187 3.27 -7.97 0.71
C ASP A 187 4.33 -8.91 0.14
N VAL A 188 5.55 -8.87 0.71
CA VAL A 188 6.67 -9.72 0.32
C VAL A 188 6.98 -10.64 1.49
N ASP A 189 6.59 -11.91 1.37
CA ASP A 189 6.75 -12.90 2.42
C ASP A 189 7.99 -13.77 2.17
N CYS A 190 9.04 -13.52 2.94
CA CYS A 190 10.31 -14.20 2.85
C CYS A 190 10.36 -15.35 3.86
N ASN A 191 10.02 -16.56 3.39
CA ASN A 191 9.98 -17.78 4.20
C ASN A 191 11.08 -18.77 3.81
N GLY A 192 11.97 -19.04 4.75
CA GLY A 192 13.04 -20.03 4.60
C GLY A 192 14.40 -19.42 4.35
N ALA A 193 15.44 -20.28 4.42
CA ALA A 193 16.82 -19.84 4.36
C ALA A 193 17.10 -19.02 3.09
N SER A 194 17.64 -17.81 3.29
CA SER A 194 18.05 -16.90 2.20
C SER A 194 16.93 -16.55 1.20
N ALA A 195 15.66 -16.65 1.60
CA ALA A 195 14.50 -16.49 0.72
C ALA A 195 14.52 -15.21 -0.11
N CYS A 196 14.93 -14.10 0.50
CA CYS A 196 15.02 -12.77 -0.09
C CYS A 196 16.44 -12.19 0.03
N GLU A 197 17.47 -13.04 0.12
CA GLU A 197 18.85 -12.58 0.23
C GLU A 197 19.21 -11.68 -0.96
N ASN A 198 19.70 -10.47 -0.70
CA ASN A 198 20.01 -9.44 -1.70
C ASN A 198 18.84 -9.04 -2.62
N ALA A 199 17.58 -9.31 -2.25
CA ALA A 199 16.43 -8.85 -3.01
C ALA A 199 16.31 -7.32 -2.95
N ALA A 200 15.98 -6.69 -4.07
CA ALA A 200 15.74 -5.25 -4.17
C ALA A 200 14.23 -5.01 -4.34
N ILE A 201 13.58 -4.49 -3.31
CA ILE A 201 12.14 -4.22 -3.26
C ILE A 201 11.93 -2.72 -3.48
N THR A 202 11.20 -2.35 -4.54
CA THR A 202 10.84 -0.97 -4.84
C THR A 202 9.34 -0.79 -4.65
N CYS A 203 9.00 -0.11 -3.57
CA CYS A 203 7.65 0.33 -3.26
C CYS A 203 7.43 1.72 -3.87
N SER A 204 6.17 2.02 -4.17
CA SER A 204 5.76 3.30 -4.79
C SER A 204 4.92 4.11 -3.80
N THR A 205 3.67 4.41 -4.13
CA THR A 205 2.70 5.12 -3.27
C THR A 205 1.67 4.16 -2.67
N GLY A 206 2.02 2.88 -2.53
CA GLY A 206 1.18 1.84 -1.94
C GLY A 206 1.83 1.31 -0.68
N ILE A 207 1.04 0.75 0.23
CA ILE A 207 1.56 0.14 1.46
C ILE A 207 2.47 -1.04 1.09
N CYS A 208 3.65 -1.07 1.67
CA CYS A 208 4.63 -2.11 1.42
C CYS A 208 4.94 -2.84 2.72
N SER A 209 4.80 -4.16 2.74
CA SER A 209 5.19 -5.00 3.86
C SER A 209 6.22 -6.04 3.43
N GLN A 210 7.22 -6.26 4.28
CA GLN A 210 8.13 -7.40 4.16
C GLN A 210 8.18 -8.16 5.47
N SER A 211 7.88 -9.45 5.41
CA SER A 211 8.08 -10.39 6.51
C SER A 211 9.32 -11.24 6.26
N CYS A 212 10.20 -11.31 7.26
CA CYS A 212 11.38 -12.14 7.28
C CYS A 212 11.22 -13.20 8.38
N SER A 213 11.16 -14.48 8.00
CA SER A 213 11.09 -15.60 8.94
C SER A 213 12.32 -15.69 9.86
N ALA A 214 12.28 -16.60 10.84
CA ALA A 214 13.36 -16.78 11.82
C ALA A 214 14.58 -17.56 11.28
N ASP A 215 14.56 -17.95 10.01
CA ASP A 215 15.62 -18.75 9.41
C ASP A 215 16.92 -17.95 9.20
N VAL A 216 17.97 -18.63 8.76
CA VAL A 216 19.27 -17.99 8.50
C VAL A 216 19.23 -17.14 7.22
N ASN A 217 19.73 -15.92 7.33
CA ASN A 217 19.94 -14.99 6.21
C ASN A 217 18.72 -14.69 5.33
N VAL A 218 17.50 -14.89 5.83
CA VAL A 218 16.23 -14.75 5.07
C VAL A 218 16.19 -13.46 4.25
N CYS A 219 16.54 -12.34 4.87
CA CYS A 219 16.55 -11.02 4.25
C CYS A 219 17.95 -10.37 4.26
N ALA A 220 19.01 -11.18 4.38
CA ALA A 220 20.37 -10.64 4.45
C ALA A 220 20.70 -9.86 3.17
N GLY A 221 21.11 -8.60 3.32
CA GLY A 221 21.43 -7.72 2.19
C GLY A 221 20.24 -7.29 1.35
N ALA A 222 18.99 -7.66 1.70
CA ALA A 222 17.83 -7.16 1.00
C ALA A 222 17.71 -5.65 1.20
N SER A 223 17.20 -4.95 0.20
CA SER A 223 16.91 -3.52 0.25
C SER A 223 15.45 -3.27 -0.04
N MET A 224 14.85 -2.33 0.70
CA MET A 224 13.48 -1.87 0.47
C MET A 224 13.50 -0.36 0.29
N ASN A 225 13.08 0.13 -0.87
CA ASN A 225 12.84 1.54 -1.12
C ASN A 225 11.36 1.82 -0.96
N CYS A 226 11.01 2.66 0.00
CA CYS A 226 9.63 2.79 0.46
C CYS A 226 8.74 3.73 -0.35
N GLY A 227 9.31 4.47 -1.30
CA GLY A 227 8.54 5.45 -2.04
C GLY A 227 7.84 6.44 -1.11
N GLY A 228 6.55 6.72 -1.35
CA GLY A 228 5.78 7.79 -0.71
C GLY A 228 4.83 7.37 0.41
N GLU A 229 4.76 6.09 0.79
CA GLU A 229 3.77 5.58 1.75
C GLU A 229 4.40 4.76 2.89
N VAL A 230 3.56 4.17 3.75
CA VAL A 230 3.98 3.32 4.87
C VAL A 230 4.72 2.08 4.35
N CYS A 231 5.92 1.90 4.88
CA CYS A 231 6.65 0.65 4.81
C CYS A 231 6.74 0.00 6.19
N THR A 232 6.39 -1.28 6.25
CA THR A 232 6.60 -2.08 7.45
C THR A 232 7.48 -3.27 7.14
N GLN A 233 8.51 -3.45 7.94
CA GLN A 233 9.35 -4.62 7.88
C GLN A 233 9.31 -5.35 9.22
N THR A 234 9.04 -6.65 9.16
CA THR A 234 8.96 -7.50 10.33
C THR A 234 10.00 -8.60 10.22
N CYS A 235 10.91 -8.68 11.18
CA CYS A 235 11.94 -9.72 11.22
C CYS A 235 11.82 -10.52 12.49
N ALA A 236 11.74 -11.83 12.35
CA ALA A 236 11.78 -12.72 13.50
C ALA A 236 13.22 -12.86 14.09
N SER A 237 14.26 -12.50 13.32
CA SER A 237 15.65 -12.50 13.78
C SER A 237 16.37 -11.17 13.46
N PRO A 238 17.08 -10.55 14.42
CA PRO A 238 17.80 -9.29 14.22
C PRO A 238 19.22 -9.46 13.67
N THR A 239 19.67 -10.69 13.34
CA THR A 239 21.10 -10.94 13.06
C THR A 239 21.60 -10.34 11.75
N ASN A 240 20.72 -10.05 10.78
CA ASN A 240 21.05 -9.39 9.52
C ASN A 240 19.81 -8.63 9.02
N PRO A 241 19.47 -7.47 9.62
CA PRO A 241 18.32 -6.70 9.16
C PRO A 241 18.61 -6.20 7.74
N PRO A 242 17.64 -6.29 6.83
CA PRO A 242 17.71 -5.65 5.51
C PRO A 242 17.80 -4.12 5.62
N SER A 243 18.28 -3.47 4.56
CA SER A 243 18.37 -2.02 4.48
C SER A 243 17.03 -1.43 4.05
N ILE A 244 16.44 -0.56 4.88
CA ILE A 244 15.24 0.19 4.52
C ILE A 244 15.60 1.63 4.17
N ASP A 245 15.21 2.07 2.97
CA ASP A 245 15.37 3.43 2.49
C ASP A 245 14.02 4.14 2.53
N CYS A 246 13.89 5.04 3.51
CA CYS A 246 12.69 5.82 3.76
C CYS A 246 12.79 7.25 3.19
N THR A 247 13.77 7.56 2.31
CA THR A 247 14.04 8.93 1.83
C THR A 247 12.91 9.60 1.03
N GLY A 248 11.79 8.91 0.79
CA GLY A 248 10.57 9.46 0.21
C GLY A 248 9.30 9.28 1.04
N ALA A 249 9.34 8.54 2.16
CA ALA A 249 8.15 8.09 2.86
C ALA A 249 7.78 9.07 4.00
N PRO A 250 6.81 9.99 3.81
CA PRO A 250 6.31 10.84 4.90
C PRO A 250 5.61 10.02 5.99
N CYS A 251 5.13 8.83 5.64
CA CYS A 251 4.42 7.93 6.52
C CYS A 251 5.38 6.93 7.16
N THR A 252 5.27 6.76 8.47
CA THR A 252 6.13 5.95 9.36
C THR A 252 6.82 4.76 8.70
N CYS A 253 8.14 4.72 8.83
CA CYS A 253 8.99 3.63 8.38
C CYS A 253 9.37 2.79 9.60
N SER A 254 8.92 1.54 9.68
CA SER A 254 9.28 0.62 10.77
C SER A 254 10.16 -0.49 10.24
N GLY A 255 11.43 -0.46 10.65
CA GLY A 255 12.41 -1.52 10.39
C GLY A 255 12.58 -2.46 11.57
N CYS A 256 13.32 -3.53 11.31
CA CYS A 256 14.03 -4.33 12.30
C CYS A 256 15.39 -3.65 12.60
#